data_AF-A0A9E1KMB9-F1
#
_entry.id   AF-A0A9E1KMB9-F1
#
_cell.length_a   1.000
_cell.length_b   1.000
_cell.length_c   1.000
_cell.angle_alpha   90.00
_cell.angle_beta   90.00
_cell.angle_gamma   90.00
#
_symmetry.space_group_name_H-M   'P 1'
#
loop_
_entity.id
_entity.type
_entity.pdbx_description
1 polymer ?
#
loop_
_entity_poly.entity_id
_entity_poly.type
_entity_poly.pdbx_seq_one_letter_code
_entity_poly.pdbx_strand_id
1 'polypeptide(L)'
;MQMYLWPALAGLFLSIQAIAAVPDPDFASFSHDDALAYSQAAIGNVVEGIELTRADGESVSLADYRGKPLVISMIFTSCHHICPNTTRYLQQVVQKAKAALGDSSFHVLTIGFDIVNDTPERMMQFRNSNGVQERGWDFLAGNEASIGKLVRQLGFIYTPSPRGFDHLIQTTVIDAKGAIYRQVYGIEYPTPILIEPLKELVFGTPESQSALDYLSNKVRLFCTVYDPATDRYYIDISVFIGTFVGLVVSVLFGITLVKEWRRSLAAGK
;
A
#
# COMPACT_ATOMS: atom_id res chain seq x y z
N MET A 1 38.83 38.38 -43.60
CA MET A 1 37.98 39.33 -42.85
C MET A 1 36.85 38.51 -42.24
N GLN A 2 36.84 38.37 -40.91
CA GLN A 2 35.81 37.78 -39.99
C GLN A 2 35.22 36.40 -40.36
N MET A 3 35.55 35.26 -39.74
CA MET A 3 35.61 34.91 -38.31
C MET A 3 34.28 35.13 -37.57
N TYR A 4 33.41 34.10 -37.61
CA TYR A 4 32.33 33.90 -36.65
C TYR A 4 32.36 32.44 -36.17
N LEU A 5 33.08 32.25 -35.07
CA LEU A 5 33.04 31.07 -34.21
C LEU A 5 31.81 31.23 -33.29
N TRP A 6 30.85 30.31 -33.36
CA TRP A 6 29.81 30.17 -32.35
C TRP A 6 30.07 28.88 -31.56
N PRO A 7 30.38 28.95 -30.25
CA PRO A 7 30.55 27.75 -29.45
C PRO A 7 29.16 27.18 -29.09
N ALA A 8 28.95 25.91 -29.42
CA ALA A 8 27.82 25.13 -28.92
C ALA A 8 28.02 24.89 -27.41
N LEU A 9 27.33 25.69 -26.59
CA LEU A 9 27.17 25.44 -25.16
C LEU A 9 26.19 24.27 -24.98
N ALA A 10 26.73 23.06 -24.93
CA ALA A 10 26.03 21.89 -24.39
C ALA A 10 25.88 22.09 -22.87
N GLY A 11 24.81 22.76 -22.47
CA GLY A 11 24.39 22.88 -21.08
C GLY A 11 23.94 21.53 -20.55
N LEU A 12 24.83 20.86 -19.82
CA LEU A 12 24.58 19.67 -19.04
C LEU A 12 23.68 20.06 -17.85
N PHE A 13 22.35 20.03 -18.01
CA PHE A 13 21.41 20.12 -16.89
C PHE A 13 21.38 18.76 -16.16
N LEU A 14 22.41 18.50 -15.35
CA LEU A 14 22.33 17.49 -14.30
C LEU A 14 21.56 18.11 -13.13
N SER A 15 20.24 17.94 -13.13
CA SER A 15 19.44 18.19 -11.93
C SER A 15 19.74 17.09 -10.92
N ILE A 16 20.77 17.31 -10.09
CA ILE A 16 20.97 16.58 -8.84
C ILE A 16 19.80 16.98 -7.94
N GLN A 17 18.76 16.16 -7.90
CA GLN A 17 17.80 16.20 -6.81
C GLN A 17 18.53 15.65 -5.58
N ALA A 18 19.14 16.56 -4.81
CA ALA A 18 19.55 16.24 -3.45
C ALA A 18 18.26 16.02 -2.65
N ILE A 19 17.91 14.75 -2.41
CA ILE A 19 16.97 14.39 -1.35
C ILE A 19 17.64 14.87 -0.06
N ALA A 20 17.18 16.00 0.45
CA ALA A 20 17.62 16.47 1.76
C ALA A 20 17.22 15.40 2.78
N ALA A 21 18.20 14.73 3.37
CA ALA A 21 17.96 13.83 4.48
C ALA A 21 17.32 14.65 5.60
N VAL A 22 16.07 14.32 5.94
CA VAL A 22 15.39 14.91 7.11
C VAL A 22 16.24 14.51 8.32
N PRO A 23 16.71 15.48 9.15
CA PRO A 23 17.47 15.16 10.35
C PRO A 23 16.70 14.19 11.23
N ASP A 24 17.40 13.22 11.83
CA ASP A 24 16.76 12.31 12.79
C ASP A 24 16.11 13.15 13.92
N PRO A 25 14.80 12.98 14.17
CA PRO A 25 14.08 13.78 15.13
C PRO A 25 14.53 13.47 16.56
N ASP A 26 14.45 14.47 17.43
CA ASP A 26 14.57 14.24 18.86
C ASP A 26 13.33 13.47 19.35
N PHE A 27 13.50 12.18 19.64
CA PHE A 27 12.44 11.32 20.15
C PHE A 27 11.94 11.72 21.55
N ALA A 28 12.59 12.67 22.23
CA ALA A 28 12.15 13.17 23.53
C ALA A 28 10.87 14.02 23.43
N SER A 29 10.70 14.82 22.36
CA SER A 29 9.50 15.63 22.14
C SER A 29 9.33 15.99 20.67
N PHE A 30 8.14 15.74 20.11
CA PHE A 30 7.81 16.07 18.72
C PHE A 30 6.43 16.72 18.62
N SER A 31 6.25 17.60 17.64
CA SER A 31 4.92 18.10 17.26
C SER A 31 4.23 17.11 16.30
N HIS A 32 2.90 17.17 16.23
CA HIS A 32 2.14 16.36 15.28
C HIS A 32 2.63 16.54 13.83
N ASP A 33 2.89 17.79 13.43
CA ASP A 33 3.33 18.13 12.07
C ASP A 33 4.73 17.60 11.77
N ASP A 34 5.65 17.63 12.75
CA ASP A 34 7.00 17.07 12.60
C ASP A 34 6.96 15.54 12.46
N ALA A 35 6.14 14.86 13.26
CA ALA A 35 5.97 13.41 13.14
C ALA A 35 5.32 13.01 11.82
N LEU A 36 4.37 13.79 11.33
CA LEU A 36 3.77 13.60 10.02
C LEU A 36 4.82 13.79 8.90
N ALA A 37 5.59 14.87 8.96
CA ALA A 37 6.63 15.15 7.98
C ALA A 37 7.72 14.05 7.95
N TYR A 38 8.16 13.57 9.11
CA TYR A 38 9.14 12.49 9.21
C TYR A 38 8.59 11.16 8.65
N SER A 39 7.34 10.83 8.98
CA SER A 39 6.66 9.64 8.44
C SER A 39 6.49 9.71 6.92
N GLN A 40 6.11 10.86 6.38
CA GLN A 40 5.96 11.06 4.94
C GLN A 40 7.30 11.04 4.19
N ALA A 41 8.37 11.57 4.80
CA ALA A 41 9.71 11.53 4.22
C ALA A 41 10.25 10.10 4.08
N ALA A 42 9.70 9.13 4.82
CA ALA A 42 10.06 7.73 4.69
C ALA A 42 9.44 7.04 3.46
N ILE A 43 8.47 7.66 2.76
CA ILE A 43 7.87 7.07 1.57
C ILE A 43 8.94 6.90 0.48
N GLY A 44 9.04 5.70 -0.09
CA GLY A 44 10.08 5.29 -1.03
C GLY A 44 11.29 4.61 -0.38
N ASN A 45 11.48 4.72 0.93
CA ASN A 45 12.56 4.01 1.62
C ASN A 45 12.35 2.49 1.57
N VAL A 46 13.44 1.75 1.40
CA VAL A 46 13.42 0.27 1.47
C VAL A 46 13.63 -0.16 2.91
N VAL A 47 12.69 -0.96 3.44
CA VAL A 47 12.73 -1.45 4.82
C VAL A 47 13.43 -2.80 4.86
N GLU A 48 14.62 -2.90 5.45
CA GLU A 48 15.47 -4.09 5.31
C GLU A 48 16.27 -4.45 6.57
N GLY A 49 16.62 -5.74 6.68
CA GLY A 49 17.42 -6.29 7.77
C GLY A 49 16.76 -6.06 9.14
N ILE A 50 15.47 -6.36 9.23
CA ILE A 50 14.68 -6.33 10.46
C ILE A 50 14.36 -7.78 10.82
N GLU A 51 14.83 -8.20 11.98
CA GLU A 51 14.56 -9.51 12.56
C GLU A 51 13.60 -9.35 13.73
N LEU A 52 12.52 -10.12 13.71
CA LEU A 52 11.46 -10.09 14.71
C LEU A 52 11.25 -11.50 15.25
N THR A 53 10.39 -11.64 16.25
CA THR A 53 10.15 -12.91 16.93
C THR A 53 8.66 -13.13 17.07
N ARG A 54 8.21 -14.33 16.69
CA ARG A 54 6.84 -14.79 16.87
C ARG A 54 6.71 -15.56 18.19
N ALA A 55 5.48 -15.71 18.68
CA ALA A 55 5.17 -16.37 19.96
C ALA A 55 5.52 -17.86 20.05
N ASP A 56 5.78 -18.53 18.93
CA ASP A 56 6.33 -19.90 18.89
C ASP A 56 7.86 -19.92 19.06
N GLY A 57 8.49 -18.75 19.20
CA GLY A 57 9.94 -18.59 19.31
C GLY A 57 10.66 -18.53 17.96
N GLU A 58 9.92 -18.58 16.84
CA GLU A 58 10.52 -18.46 15.51
C GLU A 58 11.04 -17.03 15.27
N SER A 59 12.30 -16.94 14.81
CA SER A 59 12.85 -15.69 14.28
C SER A 59 12.29 -15.47 12.89
N VAL A 60 11.73 -14.30 12.66
CA VAL A 60 11.04 -13.94 11.42
C VAL A 60 11.75 -12.73 10.81
N SER A 61 12.26 -12.89 9.59
CA SER A 61 12.88 -11.78 8.86
C SER A 61 11.82 -11.02 8.07
N LEU A 62 11.90 -9.70 8.06
CA LEU A 62 11.02 -8.90 7.21
C LEU A 62 11.27 -9.17 5.71
N ALA A 63 12.44 -9.70 5.36
CA ALA A 63 12.77 -10.15 4.01
C ALA A 63 11.92 -11.34 3.55
N ASP A 64 11.39 -12.16 4.46
CA ASP A 64 10.57 -13.33 4.14
C ASP A 64 9.19 -12.95 3.57
N TYR A 65 8.77 -11.69 3.77
CA TYR A 65 7.50 -11.15 3.26
C TYR A 65 7.61 -10.51 1.88
N ARG A 66 8.77 -10.60 1.23
CA ARG A 66 8.96 -10.08 -0.13
C ARG A 66 8.14 -10.84 -1.17
N GLY A 67 7.96 -10.21 -2.32
CA GLY A 67 7.18 -10.75 -3.44
C GLY A 67 5.68 -10.46 -3.36
N LYS A 68 5.19 -9.96 -2.22
CA LYS A 68 3.80 -9.51 -2.05
C LYS A 68 3.76 -8.19 -1.28
N PRO A 69 2.68 -7.41 -1.43
CA PRO A 69 2.47 -6.24 -0.60
C PRO A 69 2.38 -6.62 0.88
N LEU A 70 2.85 -5.74 1.73
CA LEU A 70 2.92 -5.91 3.17
C LEU A 70 2.31 -4.70 3.86
N VAL A 71 1.40 -4.93 4.79
CA VAL A 71 0.84 -3.90 5.67
C VAL A 71 1.47 -4.03 7.05
N ILE A 72 2.10 -2.98 7.56
CA ILE A 72 2.67 -2.93 8.91
C ILE A 72 1.83 -1.99 9.78
N SER A 73 1.44 -2.46 10.96
CA SER A 73 0.77 -1.69 12.00
C SER A 73 1.60 -1.71 13.28
N MET A 74 2.02 -0.53 13.75
CA MET A 74 2.79 -0.39 14.98
C MET A 74 1.84 -0.20 16.17
N ILE A 75 1.98 -1.05 17.19
CA ILE A 75 1.18 -0.97 18.42
C ILE A 75 2.07 -1.15 19.64
N PHE A 76 1.50 -0.94 20.82
CA PHE A 76 2.08 -1.40 22.07
C PHE A 76 1.00 -2.07 22.93
N THR A 77 1.30 -3.21 23.55
CA THR A 77 0.28 -4.10 24.12
C THR A 77 -0.35 -3.55 25.40
N SER A 78 0.29 -2.58 26.06
CA SER A 78 -0.23 -1.88 27.25
C SER A 78 -1.22 -0.74 26.91
N CYS A 79 -1.49 -0.51 25.62
CA CYS A 79 -2.47 0.43 25.11
C CYS A 79 -3.89 -0.16 25.18
N HIS A 80 -4.76 0.36 26.06
CA HIS A 80 -6.06 -0.27 26.35
C HIS A 80 -7.23 0.19 25.47
N HIS A 81 -7.08 1.32 24.76
CA HIS A 81 -8.20 1.93 24.01
C HIS A 81 -7.90 2.05 22.52
N ILE A 82 -6.87 2.82 22.17
CA ILE A 82 -6.59 3.21 20.78
C ILE A 82 -6.14 2.02 19.94
N CYS A 83 -5.20 1.23 20.45
CA CYS A 83 -4.57 0.15 19.71
C CYS A 83 -5.53 -1.04 19.48
N PRO A 84 -6.35 -1.46 20.47
CA PRO A 84 -7.44 -2.41 20.24
C PRO A 84 -8.45 -1.93 19.19
N ASN A 85 -8.87 -0.65 19.24
CA ASN A 85 -9.82 -0.12 18.26
C ASN A 85 -9.23 -0.11 16.84
N THR A 86 -8.01 0.41 16.71
CA THR A 86 -7.30 0.46 15.41
C THR A 86 -7.08 -0.94 14.84
N THR A 87 -6.74 -1.93 15.69
CA THR A 87 -6.54 -3.32 15.26
C THR A 87 -7.83 -3.95 14.73
N ARG A 88 -8.96 -3.76 15.42
CA ARG A 88 -10.27 -4.26 14.96
C ARG A 88 -10.75 -3.55 13.69
N TYR A 89 -10.48 -2.25 13.58
CA TYR A 89 -10.77 -1.52 12.36
C TYR A 89 -9.95 -2.06 11.18
N LEU A 90 -8.63 -2.19 11.36
CA LEU A 90 -7.75 -2.81 10.38
C LEU A 90 -8.23 -4.22 9.99
N GLN A 91 -8.75 -4.99 10.96
CA GLN A 91 -9.32 -6.31 10.68
C GLN A 91 -10.48 -6.25 9.68
N GLN A 92 -11.42 -5.32 9.85
CA GLN A 92 -12.53 -5.14 8.91
C GLN A 92 -12.02 -4.77 7.51
N VAL A 93 -11.01 -3.90 7.43
CA VAL A 93 -10.42 -3.49 6.15
C VAL A 93 -9.69 -4.67 5.48
N VAL A 94 -8.91 -5.44 6.23
CA VAL A 94 -8.20 -6.64 5.75
C VAL A 94 -9.16 -7.69 5.22
N GLN A 95 -10.28 -7.94 5.92
CA GLN A 95 -11.31 -8.88 5.46
C GLN A 95 -11.90 -8.45 4.11
N LYS A 96 -12.25 -7.17 3.94
CA LYS A 96 -12.75 -6.64 2.68
C LYS A 96 -11.70 -6.69 1.57
N ALA A 97 -10.46 -6.34 1.89
CA ALA A 97 -9.35 -6.42 0.96
C ALA A 97 -9.13 -7.85 0.46
N LYS A 98 -9.13 -8.84 1.37
CA LYS A 98 -9.02 -10.26 1.01
C LYS A 98 -10.21 -10.76 0.19
N ALA A 99 -11.43 -10.32 0.49
CA ALA A 99 -12.60 -10.64 -0.31
C ALA A 99 -12.48 -10.09 -1.75
N ALA A 100 -11.87 -8.92 -1.93
CA ALA A 100 -11.70 -8.28 -3.25
C ALA A 100 -10.46 -8.76 -4.03
N LEU A 101 -9.36 -9.04 -3.34
CA LEU A 101 -8.02 -9.30 -3.91
C LEU A 101 -7.61 -10.78 -3.85
N GLY A 102 -8.27 -11.57 -3.00
CA GLY A 102 -7.92 -12.94 -2.66
C GLY A 102 -7.16 -13.07 -1.34
N ASP A 103 -7.35 -14.18 -0.63
CA ASP A 103 -6.84 -14.42 0.72
C ASP A 103 -5.32 -14.34 0.88
N SER A 104 -4.57 -14.59 -0.20
CA SER A 104 -3.10 -14.67 -0.18
C SER A 104 -2.43 -13.57 -0.99
N SER A 105 -3.15 -12.48 -1.27
CA SER A 105 -2.69 -11.37 -2.11
C SER A 105 -1.69 -10.44 -1.41
N PHE A 106 -1.73 -10.34 -0.07
CA PHE A 106 -0.82 -9.52 0.74
C PHE A 106 -0.63 -10.13 2.15
N HIS A 107 0.35 -9.62 2.87
CA HIS A 107 0.62 -9.95 4.28
C HIS A 107 0.31 -8.78 5.20
N VAL A 108 0.02 -9.07 6.46
CA VAL A 108 -0.17 -8.06 7.50
C VAL A 108 0.72 -8.39 8.69
N LEU A 109 1.41 -7.39 9.21
CA LEU A 109 2.23 -7.49 10.41
C LEU A 109 1.77 -6.46 11.43
N THR A 110 1.49 -6.91 12.64
CA THR A 110 1.32 -6.04 13.79
C THR A 110 2.53 -6.19 14.68
N ILE A 111 3.26 -5.09 14.90
CA ILE A 111 4.56 -5.11 15.59
C ILE A 111 4.47 -4.29 16.87
N GLY A 112 4.89 -4.90 17.98
CA GLY A 112 5.01 -4.25 19.28
C GLY A 112 6.25 -3.37 19.34
N PHE A 113 6.10 -2.08 19.67
CA PHE A 113 7.23 -1.16 19.80
C PHE A 113 7.65 -0.87 21.25
N ASP A 114 6.88 -1.30 22.25
CA ASP A 114 7.29 -1.25 23.65
C ASP A 114 8.24 -2.42 23.93
N ILE A 115 9.53 -2.22 23.64
CA ILE A 115 10.58 -3.25 23.71
C ILE A 115 10.64 -3.95 25.07
N VAL A 116 10.25 -3.27 26.15
CA VAL A 116 10.29 -3.81 27.50
C VAL A 116 9.11 -4.74 27.77
N ASN A 117 7.91 -4.36 27.31
CA ASN A 117 6.70 -5.08 27.65
C ASN A 117 6.22 -6.01 26.54
N ASP A 118 6.35 -5.65 25.26
CA ASP A 118 5.77 -6.35 24.11
C ASP A 118 6.53 -7.63 23.75
N THR A 119 6.50 -8.62 24.64
CA THR A 119 7.06 -9.94 24.37
C THR A 119 6.25 -10.68 23.30
N PRO A 120 6.84 -11.70 22.64
CA PRO A 120 6.11 -12.53 21.68
C PRO A 120 4.77 -13.06 22.23
N GLU A 121 4.75 -13.47 23.50
CA GLU A 121 3.55 -13.99 24.16
C GLU A 121 2.48 -12.92 24.34
N ARG A 122 2.88 -11.69 24.72
CA ARG A 122 1.93 -10.57 24.84
C ARG A 122 1.37 -10.14 23.49
N MET A 123 2.20 -10.16 22.44
CA MET A 123 1.76 -9.88 21.08
C MET A 123 0.71 -10.90 20.61
N MET A 124 0.92 -12.19 20.93
CA MET A 124 -0.07 -13.22 20.66
C MET A 124 -1.33 -13.08 21.52
N GLN A 125 -1.18 -12.72 22.80
CA GLN A 125 -2.33 -12.45 23.67
C GLN A 125 -3.16 -11.27 23.15
N PHE A 126 -2.50 -10.21 22.68
CA PHE A 126 -3.13 -9.04 22.08
C PHE A 126 -3.88 -9.40 20.79
N ARG A 127 -3.29 -10.24 19.93
CA ARG A 127 -3.99 -10.81 18.76
C ARG A 127 -5.28 -11.53 19.15
N ASN A 128 -5.17 -12.44 20.11
CA ASN A 128 -6.27 -13.29 20.55
C ASN A 128 -7.40 -12.48 21.22
N SER A 129 -7.05 -11.52 22.07
CA SER A 129 -8.04 -10.69 22.77
C SER A 129 -8.80 -9.74 21.85
N ASN A 130 -8.21 -9.40 20.69
CA ASN A 130 -8.85 -8.61 19.65
C ASN A 130 -9.53 -9.46 18.55
N GLY A 131 -9.51 -10.79 18.66
CA GLY A 131 -10.24 -11.68 17.76
C GLY A 131 -9.67 -11.80 16.34
N VAL A 132 -8.38 -11.51 16.16
CA VAL A 132 -7.72 -11.58 14.84
C VAL A 132 -7.34 -13.02 14.47
N GLN A 133 -8.00 -13.56 13.45
CA GLN A 133 -7.90 -14.97 13.01
C GLN A 133 -7.44 -15.11 11.56
N GLU A 134 -7.28 -14.00 10.86
CA GLU A 134 -6.95 -13.93 9.44
C GLU A 134 -5.59 -14.58 9.15
N ARG A 135 -5.55 -15.49 8.18
CA ARG A 135 -4.30 -16.11 7.72
C ARG A 135 -3.36 -15.07 7.09
N GLY A 136 -2.05 -15.21 7.29
CA GLY A 136 -1.07 -14.25 6.78
C GLY A 136 -1.08 -12.90 7.53
N TRP A 137 -1.61 -12.89 8.75
CA TRP A 137 -1.48 -11.78 9.68
C TRP A 137 -0.72 -12.22 10.93
N ASP A 138 0.52 -11.76 11.06
CA ASP A 138 1.38 -12.11 12.18
C ASP A 138 1.51 -10.96 13.18
N PHE A 139 1.66 -11.32 14.46
CA PHE A 139 1.88 -10.40 15.56
C PHE A 139 3.27 -10.70 16.11
N LEU A 140 4.17 -9.73 16.01
CA LEU A 140 5.60 -9.93 16.19
C LEU A 140 6.18 -8.97 17.23
N ALA A 141 7.12 -9.48 18.02
CA ALA A 141 7.93 -8.70 18.93
C ALA A 141 9.32 -8.46 18.33
N GLY A 142 10.04 -7.46 18.82
CA GLY A 142 11.42 -7.20 18.41
C GLY A 142 12.27 -6.74 19.59
N ASN A 143 13.58 -6.94 19.47
CA ASN A 143 14.53 -6.36 20.43
C ASN A 143 14.80 -4.88 20.12
N GLU A 144 15.54 -4.21 21.01
CA GLU A 144 15.86 -2.78 20.90
C GLU A 144 16.52 -2.41 19.56
N ALA A 145 17.47 -3.22 19.08
CA ALA A 145 18.16 -2.95 17.82
C ALA A 145 17.20 -3.07 16.62
N SER A 146 16.38 -4.11 16.58
CA SER A 146 15.39 -4.35 15.51
C SER A 146 14.31 -3.27 15.50
N ILE A 147 13.70 -2.98 16.65
CA ILE A 147 12.64 -1.96 16.75
C ILE A 147 13.22 -0.57 16.46
N GLY A 148 14.38 -0.22 17.03
CA GLY A 148 15.04 1.06 16.77
C GLY A 148 15.37 1.27 15.29
N LYS A 149 15.81 0.21 14.59
CA LYS A 149 16.05 0.26 13.14
C LYS A 149 14.74 0.37 12.36
N LEU A 150 13.73 -0.41 12.72
CA LEU A 150 12.43 -0.42 12.06
C LEU A 150 11.77 0.95 12.14
N VAL A 151 11.69 1.56 13.33
CA VAL A 151 11.00 2.85 13.50
C VAL A 151 11.66 3.97 12.71
N ARG A 152 13.00 3.98 12.60
CA ARG A 152 13.72 4.93 11.73
C ARG A 152 13.40 4.72 10.25
N GLN A 153 13.39 3.48 9.78
CA GLN A 153 13.08 3.17 8.37
C GLN A 153 11.62 3.48 8.01
N LEU A 154 10.69 3.29 8.94
CA LEU A 154 9.27 3.59 8.76
C LEU A 154 8.91 5.06 8.93
N GLY A 155 9.84 5.90 9.42
CA GLY A 155 9.51 7.27 9.82
C GLY A 155 8.56 7.32 11.02
N PHE A 156 8.71 6.38 11.96
CA PHE A 156 7.87 6.25 13.15
C PHE A 156 8.54 6.91 14.36
N ILE A 157 7.86 7.89 14.95
CA ILE A 157 8.29 8.56 16.18
C ILE A 157 7.32 8.22 17.30
N TYR A 158 7.88 7.90 18.47
CA TYR A 158 7.15 7.74 19.71
C TYR A 158 7.95 8.32 20.87
N THR A 159 7.26 8.82 21.89
CA THR A 159 7.87 9.30 23.14
C THR A 159 7.11 8.71 24.34
N PRO A 160 7.79 8.36 25.44
CA PRO A 160 7.10 7.94 26.67
C PRO A 160 6.14 9.01 27.18
N SER A 161 4.96 8.60 27.63
CA SER A 161 3.96 9.47 28.26
C SER A 161 3.35 8.81 29.50
N PRO A 162 2.66 9.54 30.39
CA PRO A 162 2.07 8.95 31.60
C PRO A 162 1.07 7.83 31.34
N ARG A 163 0.52 7.75 30.11
CA ARG A 163 -0.44 6.71 29.67
C ARG A 163 0.19 5.66 28.76
N GLY A 164 1.52 5.58 28.70
CA GLY A 164 2.28 4.66 27.85
C GLY A 164 3.19 5.44 26.91
N PHE A 165 2.77 5.61 25.65
CA PHE A 165 3.52 6.33 24.63
C PHE A 165 2.63 7.26 23.82
N ASP A 166 3.15 8.43 23.50
CA ASP A 166 2.56 9.33 22.53
C ASP A 166 3.24 9.09 21.17
N HIS A 167 2.44 8.80 20.14
CA HIS A 167 2.90 8.51 18.80
C HIS A 167 1.83 8.85 17.76
N LEU A 168 2.23 9.06 16.51
CA LEU A 168 1.30 9.15 15.40
C LEU A 168 0.74 7.75 15.12
N ILE A 169 -0.58 7.64 15.00
CA ILE A 169 -1.22 6.39 14.58
C ILE A 169 -1.00 6.26 13.09
N GLN A 170 -0.09 5.37 12.71
CA GLN A 170 0.26 5.13 11.32
C GLN A 170 0.25 3.63 10.99
N THR A 171 -0.28 3.31 9.82
CA THR A 171 -0.23 2.01 9.17
C THR A 171 0.56 2.18 7.88
N THR A 172 1.61 1.39 7.70
CA THR A 172 2.52 1.50 6.56
C THR A 172 2.21 0.43 5.53
N VAL A 173 2.03 0.81 4.27
CA VAL A 173 1.91 -0.09 3.13
C VAL A 173 3.25 -0.16 2.42
N ILE A 174 3.78 -1.37 2.29
CA ILE A 174 5.06 -1.69 1.68
C ILE A 174 4.80 -2.51 0.41
N ASP A 175 5.53 -2.21 -0.66
CA ASP A 175 5.44 -2.95 -1.91
C ASP A 175 6.14 -4.32 -1.85
N ALA A 176 6.02 -5.10 -2.92
CA ALA A 176 6.63 -6.42 -3.02
C ALA A 176 8.17 -6.42 -2.96
N LYS A 177 8.82 -5.29 -3.21
CA LYS A 177 10.28 -5.12 -3.17
C LYS A 177 10.76 -4.66 -1.78
N GLY A 178 9.86 -4.21 -0.92
CA GLY A 178 10.17 -3.72 0.41
C GLY A 178 10.21 -2.20 0.53
N ALA A 179 9.84 -1.46 -0.51
CA ALA A 179 9.77 -0.01 -0.47
C ALA A 179 8.44 0.46 0.15
N ILE A 180 8.51 1.50 0.98
CA ILE A 180 7.31 2.12 1.56
C ILE A 180 6.52 2.79 0.43
N TYR A 181 5.34 2.26 0.14
CA TYR A 181 4.46 2.78 -0.89
C TYR A 181 3.55 3.90 -0.35
N ARG A 182 2.99 3.71 0.85
CA ARG A 182 2.08 4.67 1.45
C ARG A 182 2.06 4.58 2.98
N GLN A 183 1.87 5.74 3.61
CA GLN A 183 1.53 5.84 5.02
C GLN A 183 0.05 6.22 5.17
N VAL A 184 -0.66 5.54 6.05
CA VAL A 184 -2.07 5.76 6.34
C VAL A 184 -2.20 6.13 7.82
N TYR A 185 -2.92 7.22 8.12
CA TYR A 185 -2.99 7.78 9.47
C TYR A 185 -4.38 7.71 10.08
N GLY A 186 -4.43 7.64 11.41
CA GLY A 186 -5.66 7.71 12.19
C GLY A 186 -6.13 6.36 12.78
N ILE A 187 -7.05 6.44 13.74
CA ILE A 187 -7.66 5.29 14.43
C ILE A 187 -8.58 4.52 13.48
N GLU A 188 -9.38 5.28 12.74
CA GLU A 188 -10.31 4.83 11.73
C GLU A 188 -10.04 5.65 10.48
N TYR A 189 -9.84 4.98 9.35
CA TYR A 189 -9.53 5.63 8.09
C TYR A 189 -10.36 4.99 6.99
N PRO A 190 -10.95 5.75 6.05
CA PRO A 190 -11.86 5.20 5.06
C PRO A 190 -11.26 3.98 4.37
N THR A 191 -12.00 2.86 4.33
CA THR A 191 -11.59 1.58 3.71
C THR A 191 -10.81 1.74 2.38
N PRO A 192 -11.21 2.64 1.45
CA PRO A 192 -10.50 2.82 0.18
C PRO A 192 -9.03 3.20 0.34
N ILE A 193 -8.65 3.96 1.37
CA ILE A 193 -7.29 4.49 1.50
C ILE A 193 -6.22 3.41 1.68
N LEU A 194 -6.60 2.23 2.18
CA LEU A 194 -5.73 1.07 2.31
C LEU A 194 -5.93 0.08 1.14
N ILE A 195 -7.18 -0.12 0.69
CA ILE A 195 -7.47 -1.07 -0.39
C ILE A 195 -6.97 -0.58 -1.75
N GLU A 196 -7.04 0.72 -2.06
CA GLU A 196 -6.56 1.27 -3.32
C GLU A 196 -5.06 1.03 -3.53
N PRO A 197 -4.16 1.39 -2.58
CA PRO A 197 -2.76 1.01 -2.65
C PRO A 197 -2.54 -0.49 -2.83
N LEU A 198 -3.28 -1.33 -2.09
CA LEU A 198 -3.15 -2.78 -2.22
C LEU A 198 -3.60 -3.27 -3.59
N LYS A 199 -4.68 -2.72 -4.17
CA LYS A 199 -5.11 -3.01 -5.54
C LYS A 199 -4.02 -2.65 -6.53
N GLU A 200 -3.44 -1.46 -6.43
CA GLU A 200 -2.36 -1.00 -7.31
C GLU A 200 -1.12 -1.89 -7.21
N LEU A 201 -0.75 -2.32 -6.01
CA LEU A 201 0.42 -3.17 -5.80
C LEU A 201 0.19 -4.64 -6.20
N VAL A 202 -1.00 -5.18 -5.95
CA VAL A 202 -1.36 -6.57 -6.31
C VAL A 202 -1.56 -6.71 -7.81
N PHE A 203 -2.25 -5.76 -8.44
CA PHE A 203 -2.55 -5.78 -9.87
C PHE A 203 -1.49 -5.09 -10.72
N GLY A 204 -0.54 -4.40 -10.08
CA GLY A 204 0.64 -3.78 -10.68
C GLY A 204 0.46 -2.31 -11.04
N THR A 205 1.54 -1.54 -10.82
CA THR A 205 1.81 -0.31 -11.55
C THR A 205 2.34 -0.64 -12.96
N PRO A 206 2.19 0.24 -13.96
CA PRO A 206 2.29 -0.07 -15.39
C PRO A 206 3.65 -0.58 -15.90
N GLU A 207 4.70 -0.60 -15.07
CA GLU A 207 6.09 -0.63 -15.53
C GLU A 207 6.68 -2.05 -15.70
N SER A 208 6.00 -3.11 -15.23
CA SER A 208 6.61 -4.44 -15.14
C SER A 208 5.72 -5.62 -15.57
N GLN A 209 4.59 -5.40 -16.25
CA GLN A 209 3.70 -6.50 -16.64
C GLN A 209 3.61 -6.66 -18.16
N SER A 210 3.51 -7.93 -18.60
CA SER A 210 3.19 -8.26 -19.98
C SER A 210 1.84 -7.63 -20.37
N ALA A 211 1.69 -7.18 -21.62
CA ALA A 211 0.49 -6.45 -22.04
C ALA A 211 -0.83 -7.23 -21.82
N LEU A 212 -0.76 -8.56 -21.77
CA LEU A 212 -1.91 -9.45 -21.53
C LEU A 212 -2.31 -9.47 -20.05
N ASP A 213 -1.31 -9.51 -19.13
CA ASP A 213 -1.56 -9.46 -17.69
C ASP A 213 -2.11 -8.09 -17.27
N TYR A 214 -1.57 -7.02 -17.87
CA TYR A 214 -2.08 -5.66 -17.71
C TYR A 214 -3.55 -5.54 -18.17
N LEU A 215 -3.89 -6.14 -19.32
CA LEU A 215 -5.27 -6.12 -19.82
C LEU A 215 -6.23 -6.88 -18.89
N SER A 216 -5.85 -8.06 -18.43
CA SER A 216 -6.66 -8.88 -17.51
C SER A 216 -6.88 -8.18 -16.16
N ASN A 217 -5.81 -7.61 -15.59
CA ASN A 217 -5.86 -6.91 -14.31
C ASN A 217 -6.65 -5.60 -14.38
N LYS A 218 -6.54 -4.87 -15.50
CA LYS A 218 -7.32 -3.65 -15.74
C LYS A 218 -8.81 -3.95 -15.90
N VAL A 219 -9.19 -5.04 -16.58
CA VAL A 219 -10.60 -5.46 -16.66
C VAL A 219 -11.17 -5.78 -15.28
N ARG A 220 -10.41 -6.41 -14.39
CA ARG A 220 -10.88 -6.66 -13.01
C ARG A 220 -11.07 -5.39 -12.20
N LEU A 221 -10.16 -4.41 -12.35
CA LEU A 221 -10.22 -3.14 -11.62
C LEU A 221 -11.42 -2.27 -12.05
N PHE A 222 -11.74 -2.24 -13.35
CA PHE A 222 -12.85 -1.44 -13.88
C PHE A 222 -14.25 -1.95 -13.49
N CYS A 223 -14.36 -3.20 -13.05
CA CYS A 223 -15.66 -3.85 -12.84
C CYS A 223 -16.13 -3.83 -11.39
N THR A 224 -15.33 -3.36 -10.43
CA THR A 224 -15.75 -3.24 -9.01
C THR A 224 -15.83 -1.78 -8.59
N VAL A 225 -17.04 -1.29 -8.31
CA VAL A 225 -17.26 0.07 -7.79
C VAL A 225 -17.46 -0.02 -6.28
N TYR A 226 -16.81 0.88 -5.54
CA TYR A 226 -16.99 1.02 -4.09
C TYR A 226 -18.17 1.95 -3.80
N ASP A 227 -19.16 1.47 -3.05
CA ASP A 227 -20.23 2.32 -2.52
C ASP A 227 -19.92 2.73 -1.07
N PRO A 228 -19.66 4.01 -0.79
CA PRO A 228 -19.35 4.50 0.56
C PRO A 228 -20.54 4.45 1.53
N ALA A 229 -21.80 4.34 1.06
CA ALA A 229 -22.97 4.26 1.94
C ALA A 229 -23.20 2.85 2.49
N THR A 230 -22.83 1.83 1.74
CA THR A 230 -23.03 0.42 2.10
C THR A 230 -21.74 -0.32 2.45
N ASP A 231 -20.58 0.33 2.25
CA ASP A 231 -19.24 -0.16 2.61
C ASP A 231 -18.94 -1.54 1.99
N ARG A 232 -19.46 -1.74 0.77
CA ARG A 232 -19.34 -2.95 -0.04
C ARG A 232 -18.86 -2.61 -1.44
N TYR A 233 -18.11 -3.56 -2.00
CA TYR A 233 -17.76 -3.56 -3.42
C TYR A 233 -18.79 -4.39 -4.18
N TYR A 234 -19.39 -3.82 -5.23
CA TYR A 234 -20.29 -4.54 -6.12
C TYR A 234 -19.79 -4.50 -7.55
N ILE A 235 -20.19 -5.49 -8.34
CA ILE A 235 -19.85 -5.56 -9.76
C ILE A 235 -20.80 -4.63 -10.50
N ASP A 236 -20.26 -3.60 -11.16
CA ASP A 236 -21.08 -2.72 -11.98
C ASP A 236 -21.34 -3.37 -13.34
N ILE A 237 -22.49 -4.04 -13.44
CA ILE A 237 -22.95 -4.73 -14.65
C ILE A 237 -23.24 -3.72 -15.78
N SER A 238 -23.44 -2.43 -15.49
CA SER A 238 -23.75 -1.41 -16.51
C SER A 238 -22.60 -1.20 -17.49
N VAL A 239 -21.35 -1.33 -17.03
CA VAL A 239 -20.15 -1.21 -17.87
C VAL A 239 -20.08 -2.36 -18.89
N PHE A 240 -20.43 -3.58 -18.47
CA PHE A 240 -20.48 -4.74 -19.35
C PHE A 240 -21.60 -4.66 -20.36
N ILE A 241 -22.80 -4.24 -19.92
CA ILE A 241 -23.95 -4.03 -20.80
C ILE A 241 -23.61 -2.93 -21.83
N GLY A 242 -23.03 -1.81 -21.39
CA GLY A 242 -22.64 -0.71 -22.27
C GLY A 242 -21.60 -1.13 -23.31
N THR A 243 -20.59 -1.91 -22.91
CA THR A 243 -19.57 -2.43 -23.83
C THR A 243 -20.17 -3.41 -24.85
N PHE A 244 -21.06 -4.31 -24.41
CA PHE A 244 -21.73 -5.26 -25.30
C PHE A 244 -22.63 -4.57 -26.31
N VAL A 245 -23.47 -3.62 -25.86
CA VAL A 245 -24.34 -2.82 -26.74
C VAL A 245 -23.50 -2.03 -27.74
N GLY A 246 -22.42 -1.39 -27.28
CA GLY A 246 -21.50 -0.67 -28.14
C GLY A 246 -20.90 -1.56 -29.24
N LEU A 247 -20.41 -2.75 -28.86
CA LEU A 247 -19.86 -3.72 -29.82
C LEU A 247 -20.89 -4.17 -30.86
N VAL A 248 -22.12 -4.46 -30.44
CA VAL A 248 -23.20 -4.86 -31.36
C VAL A 248 -23.51 -3.73 -32.36
N VAL A 249 -23.62 -2.50 -31.89
CA VAL A 249 -23.89 -1.34 -32.75
C VAL A 249 -22.74 -1.11 -33.73
N SER A 250 -21.48 -1.15 -33.27
CA SER A 250 -20.31 -1.00 -34.13
C SER A 250 -20.20 -2.11 -35.18
N VAL A 251 -20.52 -3.36 -34.85
CA VAL A 251 -20.53 -4.48 -35.80
C VAL A 251 -21.63 -4.30 -36.84
N LEU A 252 -22.85 -3.95 -36.43
CA LEU A 252 -23.95 -3.71 -37.37
C LEU A 252 -23.64 -2.57 -38.33
N PHE A 253 -23.07 -1.47 -37.81
CA PHE A 253 -22.65 -0.33 -38.63
C PHE A 253 -21.50 -0.70 -39.58
N GLY A 254 -20.54 -1.51 -39.12
CA GLY A 254 -19.48 -2.05 -39.99
C GLY A 254 -20.05 -2.90 -41.13
N ILE A 255 -21.04 -3.74 -40.86
CA ILE A 255 -21.69 -4.58 -41.88
C ILE A 255 -22.43 -3.71 -42.91
N THR A 256 -23.13 -2.65 -42.48
CA THR A 256 -23.83 -1.76 -43.42
C THR A 256 -22.85 -0.97 -44.28
N LEU A 257 -21.76 -0.44 -43.71
CA LEU A 257 -20.71 0.24 -44.46
C LEU A 257 -20.06 -0.69 -45.49
N VAL A 258 -19.72 -1.92 -45.11
CA VAL A 258 -19.12 -2.89 -46.04
C VAL A 258 -20.09 -3.26 -47.15
N LYS A 259 -21.38 -3.43 -46.84
CA LYS A 259 -22.42 -3.69 -47.85
C LYS A 259 -22.54 -2.53 -48.84
N GLU A 260 -22.56 -1.30 -48.34
CA GLU A 260 -22.73 -0.12 -49.18
C GLU A 260 -21.49 0.18 -50.02
N TRP A 261 -20.30 -0.01 -49.44
CA TRP A 261 -19.04 0.09 -50.19
C TRP A 261 -18.95 -0.93 -51.32
N ARG A 262 -19.36 -2.18 -51.08
CA ARG A 262 -19.43 -3.22 -52.13
C ARG A 262 -20.44 -2.89 -53.23
N ARG A 263 -21.58 -2.29 -52.89
CA ARG A 263 -22.59 -1.84 -53.87
C ARG A 263 -22.06 -0.69 -54.73
N SER A 264 -21.40 0.29 -54.12
CA SER A 264 -20.76 1.40 -54.84
C SER A 264 -19.69 0.91 -55.83
N LEU A 265 -18.86 -0.06 -55.44
CA LEU A 265 -17.87 -0.68 -56.34
C LEU A 265 -18.52 -1.46 -57.50
N ALA A 266 -19.69 -2.07 -57.29
CA ALA A 266 -20.42 -2.78 -58.33
C ALA A 266 -21.15 -1.84 -59.29
N ALA A 267 -21.58 -0.65 -58.84
CA ALA A 267 -22.27 0.35 -59.67
C ALA A 267 -21.32 1.24 -60.50
N GLY A 268 -20.01 1.19 -60.23
CA GLY A 268 -18.97 1.89 -60.99
C GLY A 268 -18.33 1.08 -62.11
N LYS A 269 -18.83 -0.14 -62.40
CA LYS A 269 -18.51 -0.94 -63.60
C LYS A 269 -19.67 -0.88 -64.57
#